data_AF-A0A931RUI0-F1
#
_entry.id   AF-A0A931RUI0-F1
#
_cell.length_a   1.000
_cell.length_b   1.000
_cell.length_c   1.000
_cell.angle_alpha   90.00
_cell.angle_beta   90.00
_cell.angle_gamma   90.00
#
_symmetry.space_group_name_H-M   'P 1'
#
loop_
_entity.id
_entity.type
_entity.pdbx_description
1 polymer ?
#
loop_
_entity_poly.entity_id
_entity_poly.type
_entity_poly.pdbx_seq_one_letter_code
_entity_poly.pdbx_strand_id
1 'polypeptide(L)'
;MPDKKSTYDGKKIVVVSGGFDPIHVGHIKMLREAKKLGDKLVVVLNNDNWLKKKKTHVFMNQREREDILRSIKWVDDVVVTSHPRNPKDISISKEILRIKPDIFAKGGRRNKDVPEAEACKKVGCKIIFNVGPGGNFKYSSKLLDKYVNKVKPVRKINVPKVLGELKIVFGESKIKFPEKLRIRTSEIILNLMNRKKGFGLFVVLGWRGKWNKYTDMPDMKQDIYKKHHQNLLTHYHGHKHDIETTINFDGAILVDQHGVIVHSGIMIEGLRPKEIAHKVNPGKFNDLSEQFGFKTKVHLRHLSAISASYVFKGTTVFTVSEENNIFHVFENGKIIYSL
;
A
#
# COMPACT_ATOMS: atom_id res chain seq x y z
N MET A 1 22.03 31.14 -40.04
CA MET A 1 22.03 30.71 -38.62
C MET A 1 20.96 31.52 -37.90
N PRO A 2 19.97 30.93 -37.21
CA PRO A 2 18.98 31.73 -36.50
C PRO A 2 19.52 32.12 -35.11
N ASP A 3 19.34 33.39 -34.76
CA ASP A 3 19.87 34.09 -33.60
C ASP A 3 19.59 33.39 -32.25
N LYS A 4 20.66 32.97 -31.56
CA LYS A 4 20.63 32.64 -30.13
C LYS A 4 20.62 33.94 -29.31
N LYS A 5 19.48 34.62 -29.19
CA LYS A 5 19.26 35.49 -28.02
C LYS A 5 18.88 34.60 -26.84
N SER A 6 19.88 34.13 -26.09
CA SER A 6 19.64 33.47 -24.79
C SER A 6 19.18 34.54 -23.79
N THR A 7 18.26 34.22 -22.89
CA THR A 7 17.74 35.16 -21.88
C THR A 7 18.76 35.53 -20.79
N TYR A 8 20.04 35.18 -20.95
CA TYR A 8 21.09 35.31 -19.95
C TYR A 8 22.40 35.91 -20.49
N ASP A 9 22.30 36.85 -21.43
CA ASP A 9 23.38 37.79 -21.78
C ASP A 9 24.77 37.14 -22.00
N GLY A 10 24.86 36.22 -22.96
CA GLY A 10 26.12 35.58 -23.34
C GLY A 10 26.73 34.59 -22.35
N LYS A 11 26.12 34.38 -21.18
CA LYS A 11 26.58 33.42 -20.16
C LYS A 11 26.28 31.98 -20.55
N LYS A 12 27.18 31.06 -20.18
CA LYS A 12 27.00 29.62 -20.38
C LYS A 12 26.02 29.05 -19.36
N ILE A 13 24.87 28.58 -19.82
CA ILE A 13 23.76 28.14 -18.96
C ILE A 13 23.82 26.62 -18.77
N VAL A 14 23.79 26.20 -17.51
CA VAL A 14 23.64 24.81 -17.09
C VAL A 14 22.25 24.63 -16.51
N VAL A 15 21.51 23.62 -16.97
CA VAL A 15 20.24 23.20 -16.40
C VAL A 15 20.41 21.87 -15.68
N VAL A 16 19.83 21.78 -14.48
CA VAL A 16 19.59 20.51 -13.77
C VAL A 16 18.10 20.40 -13.51
N SER A 17 17.54 19.19 -13.59
CA SER A 17 16.13 18.97 -13.25
C SER A 17 15.92 17.88 -12.20
N GLY A 18 14.85 18.03 -11.42
CA GLY A 18 14.54 17.07 -10.37
C GLY A 18 13.31 17.40 -9.54
N GLY A 19 12.90 16.42 -8.74
CA GLY A 19 11.80 16.57 -7.79
C GLY A 19 12.23 17.16 -6.44
N PHE A 20 13.47 16.93 -6.01
CA PHE A 20 14.03 17.51 -4.77
C PHE A 20 13.14 17.28 -3.53
N ASP A 21 12.64 16.04 -3.34
CA ASP A 21 11.60 15.74 -2.36
C ASP A 21 11.86 14.45 -1.53
N PRO A 22 12.39 14.55 -0.30
CA PRO A 22 13.08 15.73 0.25
C PRO A 22 14.47 15.99 -0.34
N ILE A 23 14.95 17.23 -0.16
CA ILE A 23 16.32 17.63 -0.47
C ILE A 23 17.30 16.90 0.48
N HIS A 24 18.47 16.51 -0.03
CA HIS A 24 19.49 15.79 0.74
C HIS A 24 20.88 16.08 0.19
N VAL A 25 21.93 15.65 0.89
CA VAL A 25 23.34 15.92 0.54
C VAL A 25 23.72 15.52 -0.89
N GLY A 26 23.15 14.45 -1.45
CA GLY A 26 23.34 14.08 -2.86
C GLY A 26 22.91 15.18 -3.85
N HIS A 27 21.79 15.88 -3.61
CA HIS A 27 21.36 17.01 -4.43
C HIS A 27 22.35 18.18 -4.30
N ILE A 28 22.75 18.50 -3.07
CA ILE A 28 23.72 19.56 -2.77
C ILE A 28 25.02 19.33 -3.56
N LYS A 29 25.59 18.12 -3.50
CA LYS A 29 26.82 17.79 -4.24
C LYS A 29 26.61 17.81 -5.76
N MET A 30 25.48 17.31 -6.26
CA MET A 30 25.15 17.38 -7.70
C MET A 30 25.06 18.83 -8.19
N LEU A 31 24.36 19.71 -7.46
CA LEU A 31 24.22 21.12 -7.82
C LEU A 31 25.58 21.83 -7.81
N ARG A 32 26.44 21.54 -6.83
CA ARG A 32 27.82 22.05 -6.79
C ARG A 32 28.62 21.67 -8.03
N GLU A 33 28.57 20.41 -8.44
CA GLU A 33 29.30 19.95 -9.63
C GLU A 33 28.70 20.50 -10.92
N ALA A 34 27.37 20.58 -11.01
CA ALA A 34 26.70 21.17 -12.17
C ALA A 34 27.07 22.64 -12.37
N LYS A 35 27.16 23.41 -11.28
CA LYS A 35 27.57 24.83 -11.33
C LYS A 35 28.98 25.02 -11.91
N LYS A 36 29.87 24.04 -11.84
CA LYS A 36 31.22 24.14 -12.44
C LYS A 36 31.22 24.04 -13.97
N LEU A 37 30.11 23.62 -14.58
CA LEU A 37 30.03 23.36 -16.02
C LEU A 37 29.73 24.61 -16.85
N GLY A 38 29.33 25.71 -16.21
CA GLY A 38 29.02 26.99 -16.84
C GLY A 38 28.82 28.12 -15.82
N ASP A 39 28.42 29.28 -16.30
CA ASP A 39 28.38 30.51 -15.52
C ASP A 39 27.10 30.65 -14.69
N LYS A 40 26.01 30.04 -15.16
CA LYS A 40 24.69 30.07 -14.51
C LYS A 40 24.13 28.66 -14.35
N LEU A 41 23.67 28.32 -13.15
CA LEU A 41 22.95 27.08 -12.87
C LEU A 41 21.47 27.38 -12.64
N VAL A 42 20.63 26.92 -13.56
CA VAL A 42 19.17 26.98 -13.46
C VAL A 42 18.64 25.61 -13.05
N VAL A 43 17.88 25.56 -11.96
CA VAL A 43 17.22 24.33 -11.53
C VAL A 43 15.79 24.31 -12.05
N VAL A 44 15.48 23.35 -12.91
CA VAL A 44 14.10 23.06 -13.32
C VAL A 44 13.46 22.15 -12.27
N LEU A 45 12.63 22.75 -11.43
CA LEU A 45 11.93 22.07 -10.33
C LEU A 45 10.64 21.43 -10.83
N ASN A 46 10.53 20.11 -10.68
CA ASN A 46 9.30 19.41 -11.00
C ASN A 46 8.19 19.79 -10.01
N ASN A 47 7.05 20.26 -10.52
CA ASN A 47 5.91 20.69 -9.72
C ASN A 47 5.20 19.52 -8.99
N ASP A 48 4.22 19.84 -8.14
CA ASP A 48 3.54 18.83 -7.32
C ASP A 48 2.73 17.83 -8.15
N ASN A 49 2.19 18.24 -9.30
CA ASN A 49 1.46 17.35 -10.21
C ASN A 49 2.38 16.28 -10.82
N TRP A 50 3.61 16.66 -11.18
CA TRP A 50 4.63 15.73 -11.63
C TRP A 50 4.98 14.71 -10.54
N LEU A 51 5.19 15.19 -9.30
CA LEU A 51 5.51 14.31 -8.19
C LEU A 51 4.37 13.34 -7.90
N LYS A 52 3.11 13.79 -7.87
CA LYS A 52 1.93 12.92 -7.67
C LYS A 52 1.75 11.87 -8.77
N LYS A 53 2.19 12.16 -10.00
CA LYS A 53 2.18 11.17 -11.10
C LYS A 53 3.31 10.16 -10.96
N LYS A 54 4.50 10.59 -10.52
CA LYS A 54 5.69 9.74 -10.43
C LYS A 54 5.79 8.96 -9.12
N LYS A 55 5.30 9.54 -8.04
CA LYS A 55 5.29 9.06 -6.66
C LYS A 55 3.87 9.16 -6.11
N THR A 56 3.52 8.29 -5.16
CA THR A 56 2.20 8.31 -4.52
C THR A 56 1.99 9.51 -3.58
N HIS A 57 3.07 10.14 -3.10
CA HIS A 57 3.00 11.21 -2.10
C HIS A 57 4.06 12.29 -2.33
N VAL A 58 3.73 13.53 -1.94
CA VAL A 58 4.59 14.72 -1.96
C VAL A 58 4.95 15.04 -0.52
N PHE A 59 6.23 14.98 -0.16
CA PHE A 59 6.66 15.24 1.22
C PHE A 59 6.77 16.74 1.53
N MET A 60 7.36 17.53 0.63
CA MET A 60 7.36 19.00 0.65
C MET A 60 6.67 19.55 -0.59
N ASN A 61 5.81 20.54 -0.41
CA ASN A 61 5.12 21.18 -1.52
C ASN A 61 6.11 21.95 -2.41
N GLN A 62 5.70 22.27 -3.64
CA GLN A 62 6.61 22.91 -4.60
C GLN A 62 7.17 24.27 -4.16
N ARG A 63 6.41 25.05 -3.36
CA ARG A 63 6.88 26.36 -2.88
C ARG A 63 8.00 26.18 -1.86
N GLU A 64 7.82 25.27 -0.90
CA GLU A 64 8.87 24.94 0.08
C GLU A 64 10.15 24.44 -0.62
N ARG A 65 10.00 23.56 -1.62
CA ARG A 65 11.13 23.05 -2.38
C ARG A 65 11.82 24.15 -3.19
N GLU A 66 11.05 25.08 -3.78
CA GLU A 66 11.58 26.24 -4.49
C GLU A 66 12.37 27.16 -3.55
N ASP A 67 11.82 27.52 -2.40
CA ASP A 67 12.46 28.41 -1.41
C ASP A 67 13.79 27.82 -0.91
N ILE A 68 13.81 26.52 -0.61
CA ILE A 68 15.05 25.83 -0.21
C ILE A 68 16.05 25.86 -1.36
N LEU A 69 15.63 25.57 -2.60
CA LEU A 69 16.54 25.56 -3.76
C LEU A 69 17.13 26.94 -4.04
N ARG A 70 16.31 28.01 -3.96
CA ARG A 70 16.77 29.40 -4.13
C ARG A 70 17.77 29.83 -3.04
N SER A 71 17.70 29.21 -1.87
CA SER A 71 18.64 29.45 -0.77
C SER A 71 19.98 28.71 -0.92
N ILE A 72 20.13 27.81 -1.91
CA ILE A 72 21.37 27.07 -2.12
C ILE A 72 22.36 27.93 -2.90
N LYS A 73 23.53 28.19 -2.30
CA LYS A 73 24.62 29.03 -2.84
C LYS A 73 24.95 28.85 -4.33
N TRP A 74 24.84 27.63 -4.87
CA TRP A 74 25.23 27.34 -6.27
C TRP A 74 24.08 27.46 -7.28
N VAL A 75 22.85 27.64 -6.82
CA VAL A 75 21.66 27.78 -7.67
C VAL A 75 21.49 29.26 -7.98
N ASP A 76 21.54 29.63 -9.26
CA ASP A 76 21.33 31.02 -9.68
C ASP A 76 19.86 31.34 -9.93
N ASP A 77 19.09 30.36 -10.41
CA ASP A 77 17.66 30.51 -10.60
C ASP A 77 16.94 29.16 -10.48
N VAL A 78 15.65 29.23 -10.17
CA VAL A 78 14.75 28.09 -10.09
C VAL A 78 13.55 28.34 -11.01
N VAL A 79 13.29 27.37 -11.88
CA VAL A 79 12.16 27.39 -12.81
C VAL A 79 11.25 26.22 -12.47
N VAL A 80 10.04 26.50 -12.00
CA VAL A 80 9.06 25.45 -11.71
C VAL A 80 8.36 25.01 -12.99
N THR A 81 8.22 23.69 -13.18
CA THR A 81 7.54 23.13 -14.34
C THR A 81 6.02 23.38 -14.31
N SER A 82 5.41 23.40 -15.50
CA SER A 82 3.99 23.73 -15.69
C SER A 82 3.10 22.50 -15.93
N HIS A 83 3.46 21.31 -15.43
CA HIS A 83 2.67 20.10 -15.66
C HIS A 83 1.23 20.25 -15.13
N PRO A 84 0.21 19.96 -15.97
CA PRO A 84 -1.18 19.98 -15.54
C PRO A 84 -1.46 18.84 -14.56
N ARG A 85 -2.65 18.84 -13.95
CA ARG A 85 -3.14 17.68 -13.18
C ARG A 85 -3.14 16.44 -14.10
N ASN A 86 -2.64 15.31 -13.57
CA ASN A 86 -2.50 14.04 -14.31
C ASN A 86 -1.76 14.18 -15.65
N PRO A 87 -0.49 14.61 -15.65
CA PRO A 87 0.25 14.84 -16.88
C PRO A 87 0.46 13.53 -17.67
N LYS A 88 0.24 13.59 -18.98
CA LYS A 88 0.60 12.52 -19.93
C LYS A 88 2.10 12.52 -20.22
N ASP A 89 2.67 13.71 -20.39
CA ASP A 89 4.10 13.93 -20.54
C ASP A 89 4.70 14.53 -19.26
N ILE A 90 5.76 13.88 -18.77
CA ILE A 90 6.49 14.24 -17.56
C ILE A 90 7.92 14.71 -17.87
N SER A 91 8.27 14.92 -19.14
CA SER A 91 9.54 15.51 -19.57
C SER A 91 9.60 17.01 -19.29
N ILE A 92 10.80 17.57 -19.19
CA ILE A 92 11.00 19.03 -19.07
C ILE A 92 11.32 19.69 -20.42
N SER A 93 10.88 19.06 -21.53
CA SER A 93 11.22 19.48 -22.88
C SER A 93 10.77 20.93 -23.17
N LYS A 94 9.61 21.33 -22.63
CA LYS A 94 9.09 22.70 -22.77
C LYS A 94 10.01 23.72 -22.10
N GLU A 95 10.50 23.40 -20.91
CA GLU A 95 11.42 24.25 -20.16
C GLU A 95 12.78 24.33 -20.86
N ILE A 96 13.29 23.24 -21.46
CA ILE A 96 14.52 23.26 -22.26
C ILE A 96 14.38 24.16 -23.49
N LEU A 97 13.26 24.06 -24.22
CA LEU A 97 13.00 24.91 -25.39
C LEU A 97 12.86 26.40 -25.01
N ARG A 98 12.36 26.68 -23.80
CA ARG A 98 12.21 28.04 -23.27
C ARG A 98 13.54 28.62 -22.77
N ILE A 99 14.29 27.87 -21.97
CA ILE A 99 15.53 28.32 -21.34
C ILE A 99 16.69 28.33 -22.35
N LYS A 100 16.68 27.41 -23.33
CA LYS A 100 17.75 27.19 -24.32
C LYS A 100 19.13 27.04 -23.66
N PRO A 101 19.33 26.06 -22.76
CA PRO A 101 20.60 25.90 -22.05
C PRO A 101 21.73 25.44 -22.98
N ASP A 102 22.97 25.68 -22.56
CA ASP A 102 24.15 25.10 -23.23
C ASP A 102 24.41 23.67 -22.76
N ILE A 103 24.11 23.40 -21.47
CA ILE A 103 24.31 22.09 -20.85
C ILE A 103 23.06 21.65 -20.11
N PHE A 104 22.61 20.43 -20.37
CA PHE A 104 21.66 19.73 -19.51
C PHE A 104 22.40 18.67 -18.67
N ALA A 105 22.63 18.99 -17.40
CA ALA A 105 23.32 18.14 -16.45
C ALA A 105 22.33 17.20 -15.73
N LYS A 106 22.60 15.89 -15.79
CA LYS A 106 21.81 14.87 -15.09
C LYS A 106 22.68 14.13 -14.07
N GLY A 107 22.19 14.03 -12.84
CA GLY A 107 22.84 13.26 -11.78
C GLY A 107 22.54 11.75 -11.84
N GLY A 108 23.38 10.99 -11.12
CA GLY A 108 23.27 9.53 -10.96
C GLY A 108 23.76 8.73 -12.17
N ARG A 109 23.98 7.41 -11.98
CA ARG A 109 24.41 6.47 -13.05
C ARG A 109 23.33 6.33 -14.13
N ARG A 110 23.44 7.08 -15.21
CA ARG A 110 22.54 6.98 -16.38
C ARG A 110 23.37 6.88 -17.65
N ASN A 111 23.06 5.86 -18.46
CA ASN A 111 23.86 5.50 -19.63
C ASN A 111 23.04 5.51 -20.94
N LYS A 112 21.81 6.03 -20.97
CA LYS A 112 20.90 5.93 -22.15
C LYS A 112 19.97 7.13 -22.32
N ASP A 113 19.37 7.18 -23.52
CA ASP A 113 18.45 8.19 -24.05
C ASP A 113 17.46 8.73 -23.01
N VAL A 114 17.31 10.05 -23.03
CA VAL A 114 16.36 10.76 -22.18
C VAL A 114 15.26 11.36 -23.06
N PRO A 115 14.01 11.45 -22.57
CA PRO A 115 12.92 12.06 -23.34
C PRO A 115 13.24 13.49 -23.80
N GLU A 116 14.10 14.18 -23.05
CA GLU A 116 14.55 15.53 -23.34
C GLU A 116 15.60 15.63 -24.47
N ALA A 117 16.09 14.51 -25.02
CA ALA A 117 17.21 14.49 -25.96
C ALA A 117 16.90 15.27 -27.24
N GLU A 118 15.69 15.12 -27.78
CA GLU A 118 15.27 15.82 -28.98
C GLU A 118 15.18 17.34 -28.74
N ALA A 119 14.62 17.76 -27.60
CA ALA A 119 14.52 19.16 -27.22
C ALA A 119 15.91 19.79 -27.02
N CYS A 120 16.82 19.07 -26.37
CA CYS A 120 18.20 19.51 -26.18
C CYS A 120 18.95 19.61 -27.53
N LYS A 121 18.75 18.67 -28.46
CA LYS A 121 19.31 18.75 -29.83
C LYS A 121 18.81 19.98 -30.59
N LYS A 122 17.51 20.29 -30.50
CA LYS A 122 16.89 21.45 -31.16
C LYS A 122 17.48 22.80 -30.71
N VAL A 123 17.92 22.91 -29.46
CA VAL A 123 18.51 24.16 -28.93
C VAL A 123 20.05 24.18 -28.94
N GLY A 124 20.69 23.12 -29.44
CA GLY A 124 22.15 22.98 -29.42
C GLY A 124 22.73 22.78 -28.02
N CYS A 125 21.95 22.13 -27.14
CA CYS A 125 22.33 21.79 -25.77
C CYS A 125 23.17 20.50 -25.75
N LYS A 126 24.14 20.41 -24.83
CA LYS A 126 24.92 19.19 -24.55
C LYS A 126 24.39 18.50 -23.29
N ILE A 127 24.09 17.21 -23.38
CA ILE A 127 23.69 16.42 -22.20
C ILE A 127 24.94 15.87 -21.53
N ILE A 128 25.09 16.12 -20.23
CA ILE A 128 26.15 15.55 -19.40
C ILE A 128 25.50 14.68 -18.33
N PHE A 129 25.85 13.39 -18.35
CA PHE A 129 25.38 12.42 -17.37
C PHE A 129 26.35 12.30 -16.20
N ASN A 130 25.92 11.62 -15.14
CA ASN A 130 26.75 11.31 -13.97
C ASN A 130 27.32 12.55 -13.26
N VAL A 131 26.61 13.68 -13.30
CA VAL A 131 27.04 14.90 -12.59
C VAL A 131 26.83 14.75 -11.09
N GLY A 132 27.88 15.04 -10.32
CA GLY A 132 27.94 14.78 -8.88
C GLY A 132 28.85 13.60 -8.55
N PRO A 133 29.15 13.39 -7.26
CA PRO A 133 30.03 12.30 -6.85
C PRO A 133 29.42 10.96 -7.27
N GLY A 134 30.17 10.15 -8.01
CA GLY A 134 29.82 8.75 -8.23
C GLY A 134 29.76 8.01 -6.88
N GLY A 135 28.71 7.22 -6.65
CA GLY A 135 28.57 6.44 -5.42
C GLY A 135 27.13 6.22 -4.95
N ASN A 136 26.96 5.39 -3.92
CA ASN A 136 25.68 5.07 -3.26
C ASN A 136 25.18 6.24 -2.41
N PHE A 137 24.80 7.36 -3.02
CA PHE A 137 24.15 8.45 -2.30
C PHE A 137 22.73 8.06 -1.90
N LYS A 138 22.36 8.41 -0.66
CA LYS A 138 21.04 8.12 -0.10
C LYS A 138 19.97 8.85 -0.92
N TYR A 139 19.13 8.10 -1.63
CA TYR A 139 17.94 8.62 -2.29
C TYR A 139 16.98 9.19 -1.24
N SER A 140 16.21 10.21 -1.60
CA SER A 140 15.13 10.75 -0.76
C SER A 140 14.18 9.66 -0.26
N SER A 141 13.82 8.70 -1.14
CA SER A 141 13.01 7.54 -0.74
C SER A 141 13.69 6.68 0.33
N LYS A 142 14.98 6.36 0.16
CA LYS A 142 15.72 5.58 1.17
C LYS A 142 15.80 6.28 2.54
N LEU A 143 15.89 7.60 2.56
CA LEU A 143 15.87 8.36 3.82
C LEU A 143 14.51 8.24 4.52
N LEU A 144 13.43 8.44 3.76
CA LEU A 144 12.07 8.30 4.26
C LEU A 144 11.77 6.85 4.67
N ASP A 145 12.14 5.86 3.86
CA ASP A 145 11.96 4.43 4.17
C ASP A 145 12.69 4.05 5.46
N LYS A 146 13.94 4.52 5.65
CA LYS A 146 14.69 4.27 6.88
C LYS A 146 13.99 4.86 8.11
N TYR A 147 13.46 6.09 7.99
CA TYR A 147 12.73 6.74 9.07
C TYR A 147 11.41 6.03 9.36
N VAL A 148 10.59 5.78 8.33
CA VAL A 148 9.31 5.07 8.44
C VAL A 148 9.51 3.70 9.05
N ASN A 149 10.50 2.92 8.61
CA ASN A 149 10.79 1.61 9.18
C ASN A 149 11.22 1.67 10.66
N LYS A 150 11.83 2.77 11.10
CA LYS A 150 12.21 2.95 12.51
C LYS A 150 11.02 3.36 13.38
N VAL A 151 10.13 4.20 12.86
CA VAL A 151 8.99 4.76 13.62
C VAL A 151 7.75 3.86 13.56
N LYS A 152 7.55 3.17 12.44
CA LYS A 152 6.48 2.20 12.20
C LYS A 152 7.05 1.03 11.38
N PRO A 153 7.69 0.04 12.02
CA PRO A 153 8.29 -1.07 11.30
C PRO A 153 7.26 -1.70 10.37
N VAL A 154 7.61 -1.81 9.09
CA VAL A 154 6.80 -2.58 8.14
C VAL A 154 6.79 -4.02 8.66
N ARG A 155 5.59 -4.52 8.97
CA ARG A 155 5.40 -5.92 9.36
C ARG A 155 5.94 -6.81 8.24
N LYS A 156 6.99 -7.56 8.54
CA LYS A 156 7.46 -8.62 7.65
C LYS A 156 6.68 -9.87 7.98
N ILE A 157 5.60 -10.12 7.25
CA ILE A 157 4.95 -11.43 7.28
C ILE A 157 5.89 -12.42 6.60
N ASN A 158 6.19 -13.53 7.27
CA ASN A 158 6.88 -14.64 6.65
C ASN A 158 5.87 -15.41 5.79
N VAL A 159 5.68 -14.96 4.54
CA VAL A 159 4.70 -15.53 3.60
C VAL A 159 4.86 -17.05 3.44
N PRO A 160 6.08 -17.60 3.24
CA PRO A 160 6.26 -19.06 3.20
C PRO A 160 5.78 -19.79 4.46
N LYS A 161 6.07 -19.25 5.65
CA LYS A 161 5.63 -19.84 6.92
C LYS A 161 4.10 -19.87 7.00
N VAL A 162 3.45 -18.73 6.75
CA VAL A 162 1.99 -18.63 6.84
C VAL A 162 1.29 -19.52 5.80
N LEU A 163 1.81 -19.58 4.57
CA LEU A 163 1.26 -20.48 3.55
C LEU A 163 1.44 -21.97 3.92
N GLY A 164 2.59 -22.34 4.48
CA GLY A 164 2.83 -23.70 4.97
C GLY A 164 1.87 -24.09 6.09
N GLU A 165 1.66 -23.19 7.05
CA GLU A 165 0.74 -23.41 8.15
C GLU A 165 -0.72 -23.48 7.66
N LEU A 166 -1.16 -22.56 6.80
CA LEU A 166 -2.50 -22.61 6.19
C LEU A 166 -2.73 -23.93 5.43
N LYS A 167 -1.72 -24.44 4.72
CA LYS A 167 -1.81 -25.75 4.04
C LYS A 167 -2.10 -26.89 5.03
N ILE A 168 -1.46 -26.88 6.22
CA ILE A 168 -1.72 -27.86 7.29
C ILE A 168 -3.16 -27.72 7.79
N VAL A 169 -3.58 -26.49 8.12
CA VAL A 169 -4.94 -26.20 8.62
C VAL A 169 -6.02 -26.68 7.66
N PHE A 170 -5.85 -26.39 6.37
CA PHE A 170 -6.79 -26.84 5.35
C PHE A 170 -6.75 -28.36 5.12
N GLY A 171 -5.63 -29.02 5.41
CA GLY A 171 -5.51 -30.48 5.37
C GLY A 171 -6.21 -31.17 6.54
N GLU A 172 -6.13 -30.59 7.74
CA GLU A 172 -6.72 -31.12 8.98
C GLU A 172 -8.21 -30.77 9.15
N SER A 173 -8.69 -29.73 8.46
CA SER A 173 -10.09 -29.34 8.43
C SER A 173 -11.00 -30.51 8.05
N LYS A 174 -12.04 -30.74 8.85
CA LYS A 174 -13.06 -31.77 8.57
C LYS A 174 -14.10 -31.30 7.55
N ILE A 175 -14.04 -30.05 7.15
CA ILE A 175 -14.98 -29.44 6.22
C ILE A 175 -14.39 -29.53 4.81
N LYS A 176 -15.15 -30.13 3.89
CA LYS A 176 -14.71 -30.29 2.50
C LYS A 176 -14.67 -28.93 1.82
N PHE A 177 -13.46 -28.48 1.48
CA PHE A 177 -13.22 -27.24 0.74
C PHE A 177 -12.54 -27.53 -0.59
N PRO A 178 -13.06 -26.98 -1.70
CA PRO A 178 -12.33 -26.91 -2.96
C PRO A 178 -10.95 -26.25 -2.76
N GLU A 179 -9.91 -26.83 -3.34
CA GLU A 179 -8.54 -26.33 -3.24
C GLU A 179 -8.41 -24.86 -3.66
N LYS A 180 -9.11 -24.48 -4.74
CA LYS A 180 -9.15 -23.09 -5.22
C LYS A 180 -9.67 -22.11 -4.18
N LEU A 181 -10.66 -22.49 -3.37
CA LEU A 181 -11.17 -21.62 -2.29
C LEU A 181 -10.16 -21.47 -1.15
N ARG A 182 -9.41 -22.53 -0.84
CA ARG A 182 -8.35 -22.50 0.18
C ARG A 182 -7.24 -21.52 -0.20
N ILE A 183 -6.77 -21.62 -1.45
CA ILE A 183 -5.73 -20.72 -1.99
C ILE A 183 -6.22 -19.27 -1.95
N ARG A 184 -7.42 -19.01 -2.46
CA ARG A 184 -7.95 -17.65 -2.52
C ARG A 184 -8.21 -17.05 -1.14
N THR A 185 -8.72 -17.84 -0.21
CA THR A 185 -8.91 -17.40 1.18
C THR A 185 -7.57 -17.10 1.85
N SER A 186 -6.54 -17.91 1.59
CA SER A 186 -5.17 -17.68 2.08
C SER A 186 -4.58 -16.37 1.59
N GLU A 187 -4.73 -16.09 0.29
CA GLU A 187 -4.27 -14.86 -0.33
C GLU A 187 -4.93 -13.63 0.30
N ILE A 188 -6.25 -13.66 0.48
CA ILE A 188 -7.00 -12.61 1.16
C ILE A 188 -6.43 -12.42 2.57
N ILE A 189 -6.35 -13.48 3.38
CA ILE A 189 -5.82 -13.39 4.75
C ILE A 189 -4.42 -12.75 4.78
N LEU A 190 -3.51 -13.17 3.91
CA LEU A 190 -2.16 -12.60 3.82
C LEU A 190 -2.20 -11.11 3.48
N ASN A 191 -3.00 -10.74 2.48
CA ASN A 191 -3.17 -9.34 2.06
C ASN A 191 -3.79 -8.49 3.17
N LEU A 192 -4.65 -9.08 4.00
CA LEU A 192 -5.24 -8.44 5.15
C LEU A 192 -4.24 -8.27 6.30
N MET A 193 -3.52 -9.32 6.68
CA MET A 193 -2.50 -9.29 7.74
C MET A 193 -1.38 -8.28 7.42
N ASN A 194 -1.09 -8.04 6.14
CA ASN A 194 -0.03 -7.13 5.69
C ASN A 194 -0.39 -5.64 5.83
N ARG A 195 -1.59 -5.32 6.33
CA ARG A 195 -2.09 -3.95 6.44
C ARG A 195 -1.55 -3.22 7.66
N LYS A 196 -1.57 -1.88 7.56
CA LYS A 196 -1.12 -0.96 8.62
C LYS A 196 -2.22 -0.48 9.56
N LYS A 197 -3.50 -0.73 9.24
CA LYS A 197 -4.65 -0.35 10.07
C LYS A 197 -5.22 -1.61 10.73
N GLY A 198 -5.67 -1.51 11.98
CA GLY A 198 -6.46 -2.57 12.61
C GLY A 198 -7.70 -2.85 11.77
N PHE A 199 -8.00 -4.12 11.55
CA PHE A 199 -9.26 -4.54 10.93
C PHE A 199 -9.85 -5.74 11.65
N GLY A 200 -11.17 -5.72 11.84
CA GLY A 200 -11.94 -6.75 12.51
C GLY A 200 -12.88 -7.42 11.55
N LEU A 201 -12.36 -8.41 10.82
CA LEU A 201 -13.15 -9.20 9.89
C LEU A 201 -13.04 -10.67 10.28
N PHE A 202 -14.15 -11.37 10.17
CA PHE A 202 -14.09 -12.80 10.00
C PHE A 202 -14.91 -13.31 8.83
N VAL A 203 -14.34 -14.31 8.15
CA VAL A 203 -14.93 -14.95 6.98
C VAL A 203 -15.58 -16.26 7.45
N VAL A 204 -16.88 -16.40 7.22
CA VAL A 204 -17.61 -17.64 7.51
C VAL A 204 -17.81 -18.37 6.18
N LEU A 205 -17.02 -19.41 5.95
CA LEU A 205 -17.13 -20.25 4.76
C LEU A 205 -18.12 -21.39 4.98
N GLY A 206 -18.94 -21.70 3.97
CA GLY A 206 -19.96 -22.74 4.03
C GLY A 206 -21.33 -22.25 4.52
N TRP A 207 -21.58 -20.94 4.47
CA TRP A 207 -22.85 -20.35 4.88
C TRP A 207 -24.05 -20.95 4.12
N ARG A 208 -25.14 -21.26 4.85
CA ARG A 208 -26.31 -21.95 4.28
C ARG A 208 -27.63 -21.16 4.35
N GLY A 209 -27.62 -19.84 4.50
CA GLY A 209 -28.82 -18.97 4.41
C GLY A 209 -29.98 -19.24 5.39
N LYS A 210 -29.88 -20.30 6.21
CA LYS A 210 -30.89 -20.78 7.16
C LYS A 210 -30.57 -20.36 8.61
N TRP A 211 -29.58 -19.50 8.81
CA TRP A 211 -29.04 -19.18 10.14
C TRP A 211 -29.36 -17.76 10.59
N ASN A 212 -30.37 -17.15 9.95
CA ASN A 212 -30.75 -15.73 10.05
C ASN A 212 -31.09 -15.26 11.47
N LYS A 213 -31.44 -16.18 12.39
CA LYS A 213 -31.77 -15.84 13.79
C LYS A 213 -30.56 -15.41 14.64
N TYR A 214 -29.34 -15.53 14.13
CA TYR A 214 -28.09 -15.17 14.82
C TYR A 214 -27.32 -14.06 14.10
N THR A 215 -27.94 -13.43 13.12
CA THR A 215 -27.28 -12.44 12.27
C THR A 215 -28.18 -11.24 12.09
N ASP A 216 -27.64 -10.06 12.31
CA ASP A 216 -28.28 -8.81 11.93
C ASP A 216 -27.45 -8.11 10.86
N MET A 217 -28.14 -7.45 9.93
CA MET A 217 -27.50 -6.65 8.90
C MET A 217 -27.48 -5.20 9.38
N PRO A 218 -26.31 -4.63 9.74
CA PRO A 218 -26.25 -3.19 9.97
C PRO A 218 -26.59 -2.46 8.67
N ASP A 219 -27.14 -1.24 8.81
CA ASP A 219 -27.65 -0.32 7.76
C ASP A 219 -27.29 -0.72 6.32
N MET A 220 -28.26 -0.74 5.39
CA MET A 220 -28.11 -1.11 3.96
C MET A 220 -26.89 -0.51 3.23
N LYS A 221 -26.26 0.54 3.77
CA LYS A 221 -24.98 1.11 3.31
C LYS A 221 -23.74 0.24 3.61
N GLN A 222 -23.83 -0.73 4.51
CA GLN A 222 -22.73 -1.57 4.99
C GLN A 222 -22.68 -2.95 4.32
N ASP A 223 -23.77 -3.39 3.68
CA ASP A 223 -23.72 -4.57 2.81
C ASP A 223 -23.28 -4.16 1.40
N ILE A 224 -21.97 -4.04 1.24
CA ILE A 224 -21.30 -3.55 0.03
C ILE A 224 -21.49 -4.53 -1.14
N TYR A 225 -21.88 -5.78 -0.86
CA TYR A 225 -22.03 -6.84 -1.85
C TYR A 225 -23.47 -7.30 -2.12
N LYS A 226 -24.49 -6.84 -1.35
CA LYS A 226 -25.90 -7.16 -1.64
C LYS A 226 -26.36 -6.76 -3.04
N LYS A 227 -25.87 -5.61 -3.51
CA LYS A 227 -26.21 -5.06 -4.84
C LYS A 227 -25.35 -5.65 -5.96
N HIS A 228 -24.26 -6.33 -5.60
CA HIS A 228 -23.26 -6.87 -6.52
C HIS A 228 -22.81 -8.24 -6.01
N HIS A 229 -23.52 -9.30 -6.40
CA HIS A 229 -23.11 -10.66 -6.07
C HIS A 229 -21.67 -10.90 -6.57
N GLN A 230 -20.76 -11.16 -5.63
CA GLN A 230 -19.35 -11.44 -5.92
C GLN A 230 -19.03 -12.90 -5.63
N ASN A 231 -18.13 -13.48 -6.41
CA ASN A 231 -17.59 -14.81 -6.16
C ASN A 231 -16.08 -14.70 -5.94
N LEU A 232 -15.60 -15.22 -4.81
CA LEU A 232 -14.17 -15.23 -4.45
C LEU A 232 -13.30 -15.84 -5.55
N LEU A 233 -13.80 -16.88 -6.23
CA LEU A 233 -13.08 -17.64 -7.25
C LEU A 233 -12.89 -16.90 -8.57
N THR A 234 -13.76 -15.94 -8.90
CA THR A 234 -13.70 -15.21 -10.18
C THR A 234 -13.36 -13.72 -10.02
N HIS A 235 -13.23 -13.23 -8.79
CA HIS A 235 -12.96 -11.83 -8.50
C HIS A 235 -11.53 -11.40 -8.90
N TYR A 236 -11.42 -10.45 -9.84
CA TYR A 236 -10.17 -9.85 -10.34
C TYR A 236 -9.88 -8.48 -9.70
N HIS A 237 -8.59 -8.19 -9.48
CA HIS A 237 -8.13 -6.86 -9.09
C HIS A 237 -8.46 -5.83 -10.18
N GLY A 238 -9.36 -4.88 -9.88
CA GLY A 238 -9.76 -3.83 -10.83
C GLY A 238 -11.16 -3.26 -10.63
N HIS A 239 -12.02 -3.92 -9.86
CA HIS A 239 -13.35 -3.38 -9.54
C HIS A 239 -13.29 -2.34 -8.41
N LYS A 240 -14.27 -1.44 -8.38
CA LYS A 240 -14.41 -0.38 -7.36
C LYS A 240 -14.60 -0.93 -5.92
N HIS A 241 -14.90 -2.22 -5.78
CA HIS A 241 -15.24 -2.90 -4.52
C HIS A 241 -14.47 -4.24 -4.38
N ASP A 242 -13.17 -4.18 -4.09
CA ASP A 242 -12.33 -5.37 -3.87
C ASP A 242 -12.46 -5.85 -2.41
N ILE A 243 -12.75 -7.15 -2.18
CA ILE A 243 -12.89 -7.75 -0.84
C ILE A 243 -11.71 -7.44 0.06
N GLU A 244 -10.51 -7.43 -0.50
CA GLU A 244 -9.33 -7.04 0.23
C GLU A 244 -9.53 -5.58 0.64
N THR A 245 -9.68 -4.64 -0.28
CA THR A 245 -9.69 -3.19 0.05
C THR A 245 -10.94 -2.69 0.80
N THR A 246 -12.04 -3.47 0.80
CA THR A 246 -13.39 -3.06 1.22
C THR A 246 -13.65 -3.22 2.73
N ILE A 247 -12.76 -3.88 3.46
CA ILE A 247 -12.95 -4.32 4.85
C ILE A 247 -12.72 -3.24 5.93
N ASN A 248 -13.11 -2.00 5.67
CA ASN A 248 -13.08 -0.92 6.67
C ASN A 248 -14.42 -0.82 7.45
N PHE A 249 -15.08 -1.94 7.75
CA PHE A 249 -16.30 -1.97 8.54
C PHE A 249 -16.25 -3.14 9.55
N ASP A 250 -16.90 -2.97 10.69
CA ASP A 250 -16.99 -4.00 11.74
C ASP A 250 -18.02 -5.05 11.31
N GLY A 251 -17.64 -6.34 11.32
CA GLY A 251 -18.57 -7.42 11.01
C GLY A 251 -17.98 -8.63 10.27
N ALA A 252 -18.86 -9.43 9.68
CA ALA A 252 -18.53 -10.68 9.00
C ALA A 252 -18.81 -10.62 7.49
N ILE A 253 -18.04 -11.40 6.74
CA ILE A 253 -18.35 -11.74 5.34
C ILE A 253 -18.77 -13.20 5.29
N LEU A 254 -19.98 -13.44 4.78
CA LEU A 254 -20.58 -14.77 4.71
C LEU A 254 -20.45 -15.31 3.30
N VAL A 255 -19.80 -16.46 3.18
CA VAL A 255 -19.47 -17.09 1.92
C VAL A 255 -20.05 -18.48 1.90
N ASP A 256 -20.74 -18.84 0.82
CA ASP A 256 -21.25 -20.20 0.66
C ASP A 256 -20.14 -21.21 0.28
N GLN A 257 -20.52 -22.47 0.12
CA GLN A 257 -19.60 -23.55 -0.26
C GLN A 257 -19.05 -23.42 -1.70
N HIS A 258 -19.64 -22.56 -2.53
CA HIS A 258 -19.24 -22.31 -3.92
C HIS A 258 -18.35 -21.06 -4.06
N GLY A 259 -18.06 -20.37 -2.95
CA GLY A 259 -17.26 -19.15 -2.96
C GLY A 259 -18.06 -17.87 -3.19
N VAL A 260 -19.39 -17.95 -3.24
CA VAL A 260 -20.24 -16.77 -3.44
C VAL A 260 -20.33 -16.01 -2.13
N ILE A 261 -20.03 -14.71 -2.17
CA ILE A 261 -20.28 -13.79 -1.07
C ILE A 261 -21.78 -13.54 -1.05
N VAL A 262 -22.45 -14.15 -0.06
CA VAL A 262 -23.91 -14.04 0.11
C VAL A 262 -24.26 -12.77 0.84
N HIS A 263 -23.43 -12.39 1.82
CA HIS A 263 -23.61 -11.17 2.61
C HIS A 263 -22.29 -10.59 3.10
N SER A 264 -22.32 -9.30 3.42
CA SER A 264 -21.23 -8.57 4.06
C SER A 264 -21.75 -7.56 5.06
N GLY A 265 -20.88 -7.12 5.98
CA GLY A 265 -21.28 -6.19 7.02
C GLY A 265 -21.97 -6.86 8.20
N ILE A 266 -22.13 -8.18 8.23
CA ILE A 266 -23.06 -8.78 9.19
C ILE A 266 -22.52 -8.78 10.62
N MET A 267 -23.37 -8.35 11.55
CA MET A 267 -23.16 -8.54 12.98
C MET A 267 -23.70 -9.90 13.39
N ILE A 268 -22.85 -10.70 14.04
CA ILE A 268 -23.25 -12.02 14.54
C ILE A 268 -23.53 -11.89 16.03
N GLU A 269 -24.78 -12.09 16.39
CA GLU A 269 -25.32 -11.84 17.72
C GLU A 269 -26.08 -13.06 18.24
N GLY A 270 -26.44 -13.03 19.52
CA GLY A 270 -27.25 -14.10 20.13
C GLY A 270 -26.56 -15.47 20.23
N LEU A 271 -25.24 -15.55 19.96
CA LEU A 271 -24.50 -16.81 20.02
C LEU A 271 -24.33 -17.36 21.44
N ARG A 272 -24.43 -16.50 22.46
CA ARG A 272 -24.26 -16.85 23.88
C ARG A 272 -22.96 -17.63 24.15
N PRO A 273 -21.78 -17.00 23.97
CA PRO A 273 -20.48 -17.68 24.07
C PRO A 273 -20.25 -18.48 25.34
N LYS A 274 -20.73 -18.00 26.49
CA LYS A 274 -20.64 -18.72 27.79
C LYS A 274 -21.32 -20.08 27.77
N GLU A 275 -22.53 -20.18 27.19
CA GLU A 275 -23.25 -21.45 27.10
C GLU A 275 -22.55 -22.43 26.16
N ILE A 276 -22.04 -21.91 25.03
CA ILE A 276 -21.31 -22.72 24.05
C ILE A 276 -20.01 -23.25 24.65
N ALA A 277 -19.24 -22.40 25.34
CA ALA A 277 -18.01 -22.81 26.00
C ALA A 277 -18.25 -23.98 26.96
N HIS A 278 -19.35 -23.94 27.73
CA HIS A 278 -19.75 -25.04 28.62
C HIS A 278 -20.09 -26.34 27.88
N LYS A 279 -20.68 -26.25 26.69
CA LYS A 279 -20.98 -27.41 25.84
C LYS A 279 -19.74 -28.00 25.16
N VAL A 280 -18.80 -27.15 24.79
CA VAL A 280 -17.57 -27.54 24.10
C VAL A 280 -16.54 -28.11 25.08
N ASN A 281 -16.37 -27.45 26.22
CA ASN A 281 -15.36 -27.75 27.23
C ASN A 281 -15.94 -27.51 28.64
N PRO A 282 -16.70 -28.48 29.19
CA PRO A 282 -17.28 -28.36 30.52
C PRO A 282 -16.18 -28.39 31.59
N GLY A 283 -16.29 -27.52 32.60
CA GLY A 283 -15.30 -27.44 33.68
C GLY A 283 -15.23 -26.07 34.32
N LYS A 284 -14.25 -25.90 35.23
CA LYS A 284 -13.92 -24.61 35.84
C LYS A 284 -12.67 -24.05 35.17
N PHE A 285 -12.75 -22.79 34.74
CA PHE A 285 -11.69 -22.05 34.07
C PHE A 285 -11.64 -20.63 34.64
N ASN A 286 -10.51 -19.94 34.50
CA ASN A 286 -10.36 -18.59 35.03
C ASN A 286 -11.17 -17.57 34.23
N ASP A 287 -11.21 -17.73 32.91
CA ASP A 287 -12.05 -16.93 32.03
C ASP A 287 -12.55 -17.71 30.79
N LEU A 288 -13.42 -17.05 30.02
CA LEU A 288 -14.07 -17.64 28.85
C LEU A 288 -13.10 -17.94 27.70
N SER A 289 -12.01 -17.16 27.57
CA SER A 289 -10.95 -17.40 26.59
C SER A 289 -10.24 -18.71 26.89
N GLU A 290 -9.85 -18.91 28.15
CA GLU A 290 -9.22 -20.16 28.59
C GLU A 290 -10.16 -21.36 28.37
N GLN A 291 -11.45 -21.20 28.69
CA GLN A 291 -12.43 -22.27 28.48
C GLN A 291 -12.54 -22.69 27.01
N PHE A 292 -12.45 -21.74 26.08
CA PHE A 292 -12.40 -22.02 24.63
C PHE A 292 -11.04 -22.53 24.14
N GLY A 293 -10.02 -22.58 25.01
CA GLY A 293 -8.68 -23.09 24.70
C GLY A 293 -7.68 -22.02 24.23
N PHE A 294 -7.97 -20.74 24.40
CA PHE A 294 -7.00 -19.67 24.11
C PHE A 294 -5.91 -19.63 25.19
N LYS A 295 -4.64 -19.45 24.77
CA LYS A 295 -3.49 -19.34 25.69
C LYS A 295 -3.46 -18.03 26.47
N THR A 296 -4.15 -17.01 25.97
CA THR A 296 -4.21 -15.66 26.55
C THR A 296 -5.63 -15.14 26.42
N LYS A 297 -5.99 -14.14 27.24
CA LYS A 297 -7.29 -13.50 27.17
C LYS A 297 -7.48 -12.81 25.82
N VAL A 298 -8.61 -13.06 25.15
CA VAL A 298 -8.92 -12.50 23.82
C VAL A 298 -10.15 -11.60 23.85
N HIS A 299 -10.24 -10.69 22.88
CA HIS A 299 -11.42 -9.84 22.70
C HIS A 299 -12.68 -10.67 22.42
N LEU A 300 -13.85 -10.13 22.81
CA LEU A 300 -15.16 -10.78 22.65
C LEU A 300 -15.42 -11.24 21.21
N ARG A 301 -14.90 -10.54 20.21
CA ARG A 301 -15.04 -10.89 18.79
C ARG A 301 -14.49 -12.28 18.46
N HIS A 302 -13.38 -12.69 19.09
CA HIS A 302 -12.81 -14.05 18.93
C HIS A 302 -13.72 -15.10 19.57
N LEU A 303 -14.28 -14.77 20.73
CA LEU A 303 -15.25 -15.62 21.44
C LEU A 303 -16.55 -15.78 20.62
N SER A 304 -17.00 -14.71 19.96
CA SER A 304 -18.12 -14.75 19.01
C SER A 304 -17.78 -15.59 17.79
N ALA A 305 -16.58 -15.47 17.24
CA ALA A 305 -16.18 -16.25 16.06
C ALA A 305 -16.06 -17.76 16.32
N ILE A 306 -15.43 -18.17 17.43
CA ILE A 306 -15.39 -19.58 17.82
C ILE A 306 -16.80 -20.11 18.12
N SER A 307 -17.63 -19.30 18.77
CA SER A 307 -19.04 -19.62 19.01
C SER A 307 -19.83 -19.78 17.70
N ALA A 308 -19.59 -18.89 16.73
CA ALA A 308 -20.19 -18.95 15.41
C ALA A 308 -19.85 -20.28 14.72
N SER A 309 -18.59 -20.73 14.80
CA SER A 309 -18.16 -22.01 14.22
C SER A 309 -18.87 -23.23 14.86
N TYR A 310 -19.35 -23.12 16.09
CA TYR A 310 -20.12 -24.15 16.77
C TYR A 310 -21.59 -24.13 16.35
N VAL A 311 -22.19 -22.93 16.33
CA VAL A 311 -23.61 -22.73 16.01
C VAL A 311 -23.87 -23.02 14.52
N PHE A 312 -22.98 -22.55 13.65
CA PHE A 312 -23.04 -22.71 12.21
C PHE A 312 -22.33 -24.00 11.80
N LYS A 313 -22.95 -25.14 12.09
CA LYS A 313 -22.39 -26.46 11.77
C LYS A 313 -21.98 -26.57 10.30
N GLY A 314 -20.79 -27.13 10.07
CA GLY A 314 -20.24 -27.28 8.73
C GLY A 314 -19.66 -25.99 8.15
N THR A 315 -19.29 -25.03 9.00
CA THR A 315 -18.54 -23.84 8.61
C THR A 315 -17.17 -23.76 9.25
N THR A 316 -16.29 -23.06 8.54
CA THR A 316 -14.99 -22.66 9.06
C THR A 316 -14.99 -21.15 9.18
N VAL A 317 -14.59 -20.66 10.35
CA VAL A 317 -14.56 -19.24 10.66
C VAL A 317 -13.11 -18.79 10.76
N PHE A 318 -12.73 -17.85 9.90
CA PHE A 318 -11.39 -17.27 9.85
C PHE A 318 -11.43 -15.88 10.48
N THR A 319 -10.67 -15.63 11.53
CA THR A 319 -10.57 -14.30 12.17
C THR A 319 -9.18 -13.73 12.05
N VAL A 320 -9.09 -12.41 11.89
CA VAL A 320 -7.86 -11.66 12.16
C VAL A 320 -8.15 -10.60 13.21
N SER A 321 -7.32 -10.57 14.24
CA SER A 321 -7.47 -9.66 15.37
C SER A 321 -6.99 -8.25 15.05
N GLU A 322 -7.71 -7.21 15.49
CA GLU A 322 -7.24 -5.82 15.35
C GLU A 322 -6.04 -5.51 16.26
N GLU A 323 -6.09 -6.04 17.48
CA GLU A 323 -5.28 -5.61 18.61
C GLU A 323 -3.86 -6.19 18.53
N ASN A 324 -3.76 -7.45 18.13
CA ASN A 324 -2.51 -8.20 18.06
C ASN A 324 -2.28 -8.82 16.66
N ASN A 325 -3.27 -8.75 15.76
CA ASN A 325 -3.25 -9.38 14.44
C ASN A 325 -2.90 -10.87 14.47
N ILE A 326 -3.27 -11.50 15.57
CA ILE A 326 -3.31 -12.95 15.65
C ILE A 326 -4.42 -13.41 14.73
N PHE A 327 -4.10 -14.44 13.96
CA PHE A 327 -5.05 -15.08 13.07
C PHE A 327 -5.48 -16.41 13.66
N HIS A 328 -6.78 -16.63 13.74
CA HIS A 328 -7.35 -17.88 14.22
C HIS A 328 -8.31 -18.49 13.21
N VAL A 329 -8.32 -19.82 13.20
CA VAL A 329 -9.29 -20.61 12.44
C VAL A 329 -10.08 -21.46 13.41
N PHE A 330 -11.40 -21.41 13.29
CA PHE A 330 -12.32 -22.14 14.17
C PHE A 330 -13.23 -23.08 13.38
N GLU A 331 -13.42 -24.28 13.94
CA GLU A 331 -14.40 -25.26 13.46
C GLU A 331 -15.08 -25.95 14.65
N ASN A 332 -16.40 -26.11 14.59
CA ASN A 332 -17.17 -26.83 15.60
C ASN A 332 -16.89 -26.36 17.05
N GLY A 333 -16.65 -25.06 17.23
CA GLY A 333 -16.37 -24.47 18.55
C GLY A 333 -14.95 -24.68 19.05
N LYS A 334 -14.01 -25.12 18.20
CA LYS A 334 -12.62 -25.38 18.57
C LYS A 334 -11.66 -24.53 17.76
N ILE A 335 -10.53 -24.18 18.38
CA ILE A 335 -9.38 -23.57 17.70
C ILE A 335 -8.69 -24.67 16.90
N ILE A 336 -8.72 -24.57 15.57
CA ILE A 336 -7.97 -25.46 14.68
C ILE A 336 -6.60 -24.87 14.39
N TYR A 337 -6.47 -23.54 14.46
CA TYR A 337 -5.19 -22.86 14.25
C TYR A 337 -5.14 -21.50 14.93
N SER A 338 -3.93 -21.09 15.30
CA SER A 338 -3.61 -19.83 15.95
C SER A 338 -2.20 -19.42 15.54
N LEU A 339 -2.06 -18.22 14.96
CA LEU A 339 -0.78 -17.64 14.56
C LEU A 339 -0.36 -16.43 15.39
#